data_AF-A0AAV8X629-F1
#
_entry.id   AF-A0AAV8X629-F1
#
_cell.length_a   1.000
_cell.length_b   1.000
_cell.length_c   1.000
_cell.angle_alpha   90.00
_cell.angle_beta   90.00
_cell.angle_gamma   90.00
#
_symmetry.space_group_name_H-M   'P 1'
#
loop_
_entity.id
_entity.type
_entity.pdbx_description
1 polymer ?
#
loop_
_entity_poly.entity_id
_entity_poly.type
_entity_poly.pdbx_seq_one_letter_code
_entity_poly.pdbx_strand_id
1 'polypeptide(L)'
;MVMHISVLHEHIEKLSKIITPNHKDVLIHKMYLRECPWLPAQDALRALNAYKTPRDKVKCVVHCAKCIMDLLSLSQRNGSTTADDFTPVLVYVIIKVTNFVKDTEYVIQVLN
;
A
#
# COMPACT_ATOMS: atom_id res chain seq x y z
N MET A 1 -5.47 -2.14 -25.48
CA MET A 1 -5.87 -1.84 -24.08
C MET A 1 -5.03 -2.57 -23.03
N VAL A 2 -4.53 -3.79 -23.28
CA VAL A 2 -3.71 -4.58 -22.31
C VAL A 2 -2.27 -4.06 -22.15
N MET A 3 -1.68 -3.46 -23.19
CA MET A 3 -0.28 -2.99 -23.21
C MET A 3 0.01 -1.79 -22.28
N HIS A 4 -1.00 -0.98 -21.93
CA HIS A 4 -0.82 0.18 -21.04
C HIS A 4 -0.63 -0.24 -19.58
N ILE A 5 -1.28 -1.32 -19.18
CA ILE A 5 -1.23 -1.85 -17.82
C ILE A 5 0.16 -2.45 -17.55
N SER A 6 0.71 -3.22 -18.50
CA SER A 6 2.05 -3.84 -18.37
C SER A 6 3.18 -2.82 -18.22
N VAL A 7 3.12 -1.71 -18.97
CA VAL A 7 4.11 -0.63 -18.84
C VAL A 7 4.01 0.06 -17.48
N LEU A 8 2.79 0.35 -17.01
CA LEU A 8 2.56 0.90 -15.67
C LEU A 8 3.09 -0.03 -14.57
N HIS A 9 2.86 -1.34 -14.71
CA HIS A 9 3.39 -2.35 -13.79
C HIS A 9 4.92 -2.36 -13.74
N GLU A 10 5.60 -2.32 -14.88
CA GLU A 10 7.06 -2.31 -14.92
C GLU A 10 7.65 -1.07 -14.25
N HIS A 11 7.03 0.09 -14.48
CA HIS A 11 7.45 1.34 -13.85
C HIS A 11 7.24 1.30 -12.34
N ILE A 12 6.08 0.82 -11.86
CA ILE A 12 5.79 0.67 -10.44
C ILE A 12 6.74 -0.34 -9.78
N GLU A 13 7.16 -1.39 -10.49
CA GLU A 13 8.13 -2.37 -9.97
C GLU A 13 9.50 -1.75 -9.74
N LYS A 14 10.02 -0.99 -10.72
CA LYS A 14 11.28 -0.25 -10.57
C LYS A 14 11.18 0.77 -9.43
N LEU A 15 10.05 1.46 -9.34
CA LEU A 15 9.77 2.44 -8.30
C LEU A 15 9.74 1.79 -6.90
N SER A 16 9.14 0.61 -6.77
CA SER A 16 9.01 -0.11 -5.51
C SER A 16 10.36 -0.52 -4.91
N LYS A 17 11.37 -0.80 -5.76
CA LYS A 17 12.74 -1.13 -5.35
C LYS A 17 13.52 0.09 -4.82
N ILE A 18 13.17 1.30 -5.27
CA ILE A 18 13.89 2.54 -4.96
C ILE A 18 13.19 3.33 -3.84
N ILE A 19 11.87 3.27 -3.78
CA ILE A 19 11.08 4.02 -2.80
C ILE A 19 11.21 3.38 -1.41
N THR A 20 11.76 4.18 -0.51
CA THR A 20 11.75 3.97 0.93
C THR A 20 10.71 4.88 1.58
N PRO A 21 10.20 4.55 2.77
CA PRO A 21 9.29 5.43 3.53
C PRO A 21 9.84 6.83 3.78
N ASN A 22 11.16 6.98 3.81
CA ASN A 22 11.87 8.23 4.06
C ASN A 22 12.31 8.94 2.77
N HIS A 23 11.81 8.50 1.61
CA HIS A 23 12.13 9.10 0.32
C HIS A 23 11.52 10.50 0.22
N LYS A 24 12.31 11.46 -0.27
CA LYS A 24 11.92 12.88 -0.37
C LYS A 24 10.61 13.12 -1.13
N ASP A 25 10.32 12.28 -2.13
CA ASP A 25 9.13 12.43 -2.97
C ASP A 25 7.88 11.75 -2.39
N VAL A 26 8.04 10.97 -1.31
CA VAL A 26 6.96 10.23 -0.65
C VAL A 26 6.41 11.02 0.54
N LEU A 27 7.05 12.11 0.97
CA LEU A 27 6.52 13.11 1.92
C LEU A 27 5.83 12.56 3.19
N ILE A 28 6.23 11.37 3.67
CA ILE A 28 5.69 10.81 4.91
C ILE A 28 6.36 11.47 6.11
N HIS A 29 5.55 12.05 7.00
CA HIS A 29 6.06 12.65 8.22
C HIS A 29 6.73 11.60 9.12
N LYS A 30 7.89 11.94 9.70
CA LYS A 30 8.73 11.00 10.46
C LYS A 30 8.00 10.30 11.62
N MET A 31 7.00 10.97 12.19
CA MET A 31 6.19 10.40 13.28
C MET A 31 5.44 9.12 12.87
N TYR A 32 5.00 9.03 11.61
CA TYR A 32 4.23 7.89 11.11
C TYR A 32 5.10 6.71 10.70
N LEU A 33 6.42 6.90 10.62
CA LEU A 33 7.37 5.85 10.26
C LEU A 33 7.46 4.74 11.32
N ARG A 34 6.98 4.98 12.55
CA ARG A 34 6.89 3.94 13.58
C ARG A 34 5.99 2.77 13.15
N GLU A 35 4.92 3.08 12.42
CA GLU A 35 3.94 2.08 11.98
C GLU A 35 4.30 1.45 10.63
N CYS A 36 5.42 1.87 10.03
CA CYS A 36 5.93 1.29 8.80
C CYS A 36 6.26 -0.21 9.01
N PRO A 37 5.94 -1.09 8.05
CA PRO A 37 5.48 -0.80 6.68
C PRO A 37 3.96 -0.78 6.50
N TRP A 38 3.18 -0.52 7.56
CA TRP A 38 1.71 -0.49 7.54
C TRP A 38 1.10 -1.80 7.02
N LEU A 39 1.58 -2.93 7.55
CA LEU A 39 1.22 -4.29 7.11
C LEU A 39 -0.31 -4.53 7.04
N PRO A 40 -1.14 -4.13 8.03
CA PRO A 40 -2.59 -4.36 7.96
C PRO A 40 -3.24 -3.69 6.74
N ALA A 41 -2.79 -2.50 6.37
CA ALA A 41 -3.26 -1.81 5.18
C ALA A 41 -2.84 -2.52 3.89
N GLN A 42 -1.61 -3.04 3.85
CA GLN A 42 -1.13 -3.83 2.71
C GLN A 42 -1.94 -5.12 2.55
N ASP A 43 -2.24 -5.84 3.62
CA ASP A 43 -3.02 -7.07 3.59
C ASP A 43 -4.45 -6.84 3.11
N ALA A 44 -5.09 -5.76 3.57
CA ALA A 44 -6.41 -5.35 3.10
C ALA A 44 -6.45 -5.11 1.59
N LEU A 45 -5.41 -4.49 1.01
CA LEU A 45 -5.30 -4.28 -0.43
C LEU A 45 -4.92 -5.54 -1.21
N ARG A 46 -4.11 -6.46 -0.65
CA ARG A 46 -3.81 -7.75 -1.30
C ARG A 46 -5.08 -8.57 -1.55
N ALA A 47 -6.04 -8.51 -0.62
CA ALA A 47 -7.33 -9.20 -0.76
C ALA A 47 -8.18 -8.71 -1.94
N LEU A 48 -7.88 -7.54 -2.53
CA LEU A 48 -8.61 -6.97 -3.66
C LEU A 48 -8.72 -7.92 -4.86
N ASN A 49 -7.66 -8.71 -5.12
CA ASN A 49 -7.63 -9.68 -6.22
C ASN A 49 -8.44 -10.96 -5.94
N ALA A 50 -8.70 -11.27 -4.66
CA ALA A 50 -9.48 -12.45 -4.28
C ALA A 50 -10.99 -12.23 -4.45
N TYR A 51 -11.47 -10.99 -4.40
CA TYR A 51 -12.89 -10.68 -4.49
C TYR A 51 -13.39 -10.49 -5.92
N LYS A 52 -14.50 -11.15 -6.23
CA LYS A 52 -15.12 -11.14 -7.58
C LYS A 52 -16.11 -9.99 -7.79
N THR A 53 -16.74 -9.49 -6.72
CA THR A 53 -17.78 -8.45 -6.84
C THR A 53 -17.19 -7.04 -6.69
N PRO A 54 -17.71 -6.03 -7.42
CA PRO A 54 -17.29 -4.63 -7.24
C PRO A 54 -17.48 -4.13 -5.81
N ARG A 55 -18.58 -4.55 -5.16
CA ARG A 55 -18.90 -4.17 -3.78
C ARG A 55 -17.81 -4.62 -2.81
N ASP A 56 -17.34 -5.86 -2.93
CA ASP A 56 -16.33 -6.39 -2.03
C ASP A 56 -14.95 -5.80 -2.33
N LYS A 57 -14.65 -5.48 -3.58
CA LYS A 57 -13.44 -4.71 -3.93
C LYS A 57 -13.43 -3.32 -3.26
N VAL A 58 -14.56 -2.62 -3.26
CA VAL A 58 -14.68 -1.33 -2.54
C VAL A 58 -14.48 -1.52 -1.04
N LYS A 59 -15.01 -2.60 -0.44
CA LYS A 59 -14.78 -2.89 0.99
C LYS A 59 -13.29 -3.07 1.32
N CYS A 60 -12.50 -3.71 0.46
CA CYS A 60 -11.05 -3.81 0.64
C CYS A 60 -10.37 -2.45 0.69
N VAL A 61 -10.70 -1.56 -0.25
CA VAL A 61 -10.14 -0.21 -0.29
C VAL A 61 -10.53 0.58 0.95
N VAL A 62 -11.80 0.51 1.37
CA VAL A 62 -12.27 1.15 2.61
C VAL A 62 -11.58 0.56 3.84
N HIS A 63 -11.38 -0.75 3.89
CA HIS A 63 -10.67 -1.40 4.99
C HIS A 63 -9.22 -0.97 5.07
N CYS A 64 -8.51 -0.93 3.93
CA CYS A 64 -7.16 -0.37 3.85
C CYS A 64 -7.10 1.06 4.37
N ALA A 65 -8.01 1.93 3.91
CA ALA A 65 -8.05 3.32 4.34
C ALA A 65 -8.26 3.46 5.86
N LYS A 66 -9.14 2.63 6.44
CA LYS A 66 -9.35 2.57 7.90
C LYS A 66 -8.09 2.12 8.63
N CYS A 67 -7.44 1.05 8.18
CA CYS A 67 -6.19 0.59 8.78
C CYS A 67 -5.12 1.69 8.78
N ILE A 68 -4.96 2.44 7.68
CA ILE A 68 -4.03 3.57 7.64
C ILE A 68 -4.43 4.62 8.68
N MET A 69 -5.68 5.06 8.70
CA MET A 69 -6.16 6.07 9.65
C MET A 69 -5.94 5.65 11.12
N ASP A 70 -6.20 4.39 11.45
CA ASP A 70 -5.98 3.85 12.79
C ASP A 70 -4.49 3.89 13.16
N LEU A 71 -3.61 3.44 12.26
CA LEU A 71 -2.15 3.47 12.47
C LEU A 71 -1.62 4.91 12.62
N LEU A 72 -2.08 5.84 11.79
CA LEU A 72 -1.70 7.25 11.89
C LEU A 72 -2.14 7.83 13.25
N SER A 73 -3.35 7.50 13.69
CA SER A 73 -3.89 7.95 14.97
C SER A 73 -3.09 7.44 16.17
N LEU A 74 -2.53 6.23 16.10
CA LEU A 74 -1.64 5.68 17.15
C LEU A 74 -0.31 6.45 17.26
N SER A 75 0.16 7.03 16.15
CA SER A 75 1.39 7.83 16.10
C SER A 75 1.17 9.27 16.55
N GLN A 76 -0.08 9.75 16.55
CA GLN A 76 -0.44 11.09 17.00
C GLN A 76 -0.54 11.15 18.52
N ARG A 77 0.05 12.18 19.12
CA ARG A 77 -0.09 12.44 20.57
C ARG A 77 -1.26 13.36 20.90
N ASN A 78 -1.49 14.37 20.07
CA ASN A 78 -2.60 15.33 20.15
C ASN A 78 -2.83 15.88 18.73
N GLY A 79 -3.91 15.50 18.07
CA GLY A 79 -4.20 15.94 16.70
C GLY A 79 -5.22 15.09 15.97
N SER A 80 -5.71 15.59 14.83
CA SER A 80 -6.51 14.85 13.88
C SER A 80 -5.66 14.46 12.67
N THR A 81 -5.91 13.28 12.11
CA THR A 81 -5.25 12.85 10.86
C THR A 81 -5.88 13.58 9.68
N THR A 82 -5.06 14.30 8.93
CA THR A 82 -5.49 15.05 7.75
C THR A 82 -5.26 14.25 6.46
N ALA A 83 -5.79 14.76 5.34
CA ALA A 83 -5.53 14.16 4.03
C ALA A 83 -4.04 14.21 3.64
N ASP A 84 -3.30 15.21 4.13
CA ASP A 84 -1.87 15.39 3.87
C ASP A 84 -1.01 14.38 4.65
N ASP A 85 -1.52 13.89 5.79
CA ASP A 85 -0.91 12.79 6.54
C ASP A 85 -1.22 11.43 5.91
N PHE A 86 -2.44 11.28 5.38
CA PHE A 86 -2.97 10.02 4.87
C PHE A 86 -2.46 9.67 3.48
N THR A 87 -2.58 10.61 2.53
CA THR A 87 -2.29 10.39 1.10
C THR A 87 -0.91 9.79 0.85
N PRO A 88 0.18 10.30 1.46
CA PRO A 88 1.52 9.80 1.16
C PRO A 88 1.74 8.36 1.67
N VAL A 89 1.11 7.99 2.79
CA VAL A 89 1.12 6.60 3.31
C VAL A 89 0.31 5.68 2.41
N LEU A 90 -0.87 6.09 1.95
CA LEU A 90 -1.67 5.31 1.00
C LEU A 90 -0.89 5.03 -0.30
N VAL A 91 -0.24 6.04 -0.87
CA VAL A 91 0.57 5.90 -2.08
C VAL A 91 1.71 4.90 -1.86
N TYR A 92 2.42 4.99 -0.73
CA TYR A 92 3.47 4.03 -0.39
C TYR A 92 2.94 2.59 -0.27
N VAL A 93 1.83 2.39 0.43
CA VAL A 93 1.18 1.08 0.59
C VAL A 93 0.81 0.49 -0.77
N ILE A 94 0.22 1.27 -1.67
CA ILE A 94 -0.12 0.84 -3.04
C ILE A 94 1.13 0.36 -3.78
N ILE A 95 2.22 1.14 -3.77
CA ILE A 95 3.48 0.82 -4.45
C ILE A 95 4.13 -0.47 -3.89
N LYS A 96 3.98 -0.74 -2.59
CA LYS A 96 4.54 -1.95 -1.97
C LYS A 96 3.69 -3.19 -2.21
N VAL A 97 2.37 -3.10 -2.17
CA VAL A 97 1.46 -4.22 -2.47
C VAL A 97 1.65 -4.71 -3.90
N THR A 98 1.80 -3.79 -4.86
CA THR A 98 2.02 -4.16 -6.27
C THR A 98 3.29 -4.98 -6.52
N ASN A 99 4.30 -4.87 -5.65
CA ASN A 99 5.51 -5.68 -5.74
C ASN A 99 5.38 -7.00 -4.95
N PHE A 100 4.76 -6.96 -3.78
CA PHE A 100 4.63 -8.12 -2.90
C PHE A 100 3.74 -9.24 -3.49
N VAL A 101 2.72 -8.91 -4.30
CA VAL A 101 1.87 -9.91 -4.97
C VAL A 101 2.72 -10.88 -5.81
N LYS A 102 3.79 -10.38 -6.47
CA LYS A 102 4.73 -11.23 -7.23
C LYS A 102 5.66 -12.05 -6.34
N ASP A 103 6.14 -11.52 -5.21
CA ASP A 103 7.00 -12.28 -4.29
C ASP A 103 6.27 -13.55 -3.78
N THR A 104 4.98 -13.43 -3.43
CA THR A 104 4.17 -14.60 -3.05
C THR A 104 3.93 -15.58 -4.21
N GLU A 105 3.66 -15.09 -5.42
CA GLU A 105 3.39 -15.95 -6.59
C GLU A 105 4.65 -16.68 -7.07
N TYR A 106 5.81 -16.02 -6.98
CA TYR A 106 7.13 -16.61 -7.27
C TYR A 106 7.52 -17.65 -6.22
N VAL A 107 7.30 -17.39 -4.92
CA VAL A 107 7.57 -18.37 -3.86
C VAL A 107 6.67 -19.61 -4.00
N ILE A 108 5.40 -19.45 -4.39
CA ILE A 108 4.49 -20.58 -4.65
C ILE A 108 4.93 -21.38 -5.89
N GLN A 109 5.51 -20.73 -6.91
CA GLN A 109 6.06 -21.43 -8.09
C GLN A 109 7.39 -22.15 -7.82
N VAL A 110 8.22 -21.65 -6.90
CA VAL A 110 9.50 -22.29 -6.52
C VAL A 110 9.30 -23.45 -5.53
N LEU A 111 8.20 -23.45 -4.80
CA LEU A 111 7.84 -24.51 -3.84
C LEU A 111 6.96 -25.64 -4.44
N ASN A 112 6.67 -25.60 -5.75
CA ASN A 112 6.05 -26.70 -6.52
C ASN A 112 7.01 -27.20 -7.61
#